data_AF-A0A1X7VDQ3-F1
#
_entry.id   AF-A0A1X7VDQ3-F1
#
_cell.length_a   1.000
_cell.length_b   1.000
_cell.length_c   1.000
_cell.angle_alpha   90.00
_cell.angle_beta   90.00
_cell.angle_gamma   90.00
#
_symmetry.space_group_name_H-M   'P 1'
#
loop_
_entity.id
_entity.type
_entity.pdbx_description
1 polymer ?
#
loop_
_entity_poly.entity_id
_entity_poly.type
_entity_poly.pdbx_seq_one_letter_code
_entity_poly.pdbx_strand_id
1 'polypeptide(L)'
;MFTMSAIDPALLILVNIYADKFDQRQDTSVYNNGVMQVSVFVSVNYNGEASEDEIIPYVQDNVVIYSLNYEENVQWEKSTTDNGFHHDIDYAANKNASVPSKSVSDIRVPLYFTVPGGTAEGKHRWIAKLGDTQTNYDTPLTITVKKFDVSSDKLEIVNREEVSCNQLRVLKYKSESYPDSQKLLKCIDYKGIKFIGTGGNVFVSMVMSSKGHKMGCFVDHRVKSNIKIAKSGRLHAPEEMIKQNIEGTGTMNWIDCDCLENSLDLESSDIEQAWNEGVVLVKVHHESVMMGKQYSYDGYGQKVDYELNNFVLEDTFGGRVEVNIDWDVSDWWGNWAVRSAKVVYP
;
A
#
# COMPACT_ATOMS: atom_id res chain seq x y z
N MET A 1 -7.46 -20.98 43.97
CA MET A 1 -7.44 -21.02 42.50
C MET A 1 -6.07 -20.51 42.10
N PHE A 2 -5.15 -21.41 41.77
CA PHE A 2 -3.77 -21.05 41.44
C PHE A 2 -3.62 -21.10 39.93
N THR A 3 -3.42 -19.95 39.29
CA THR A 3 -2.90 -19.84 37.93
C THR A 3 -1.56 -19.12 38.03
N MET A 4 -0.50 -19.89 38.23
CA MET A 4 0.86 -19.49 37.88
C MET A 4 1.41 -20.63 37.02
N SER A 5 1.32 -20.49 35.71
CA SER A 5 2.30 -21.10 34.84
C SER A 5 3.46 -20.12 34.77
N ALA A 6 4.42 -20.28 35.68
CA ALA A 6 5.68 -19.58 35.60
C ALA A 6 6.58 -20.48 34.76
N ILE A 7 6.73 -20.13 33.48
CA ILE A 7 7.69 -20.79 32.59
C ILE A 7 9.04 -20.86 33.31
N ASP A 8 9.58 -22.07 33.45
CA ASP A 8 10.94 -22.26 33.94
C ASP A 8 11.94 -21.96 32.79
N PRO A 9 12.68 -20.83 32.83
CA PRO A 9 13.60 -20.46 31.76
C PRO A 9 14.73 -21.47 31.54
N ALA A 10 15.10 -22.23 32.57
CA ALA A 10 16.18 -23.21 32.49
C ALA A 10 15.83 -24.42 31.60
N LEU A 11 14.53 -24.65 31.37
CA LEU A 11 14.03 -25.72 30.51
C LEU A 11 13.83 -25.29 29.05
N LEU A 12 14.11 -24.03 28.74
CA LEU A 12 13.96 -23.46 27.42
C LEU A 12 15.32 -23.44 26.71
N ILE A 13 15.36 -24.08 25.54
CA ILE A 13 16.58 -24.22 24.74
C ILE A 13 16.38 -23.45 23.44
N LEU A 14 17.16 -22.38 23.24
CA LEU A 14 17.24 -21.68 21.97
C LEU A 14 17.90 -22.57 20.91
N VAL A 15 17.20 -22.77 19.80
CA VAL A 15 17.63 -23.68 18.73
C VAL A 15 18.23 -22.90 17.56
N ASN A 16 17.45 -22.00 16.95
CA ASN A 16 17.87 -21.29 15.75
C ASN A 16 17.01 -20.04 15.49
N ILE A 17 17.33 -19.30 14.43
CA ILE A 17 16.61 -18.13 13.92
C ILE A 17 16.39 -18.30 12.41
N TYR A 18 15.17 -18.03 11.95
CA TYR A 18 14.74 -18.25 10.57
C TYR A 18 14.03 -17.03 9.99
N ALA A 19 14.06 -16.91 8.66
CA ALA A 19 13.24 -15.95 7.92
C ALA A 19 11.82 -16.50 7.63
N ASP A 20 11.64 -17.81 7.73
CA ASP A 20 10.38 -18.49 7.42
C ASP A 20 9.92 -19.29 8.64
N LYS A 21 8.62 -19.19 8.94
CA LYS A 21 8.01 -19.92 10.05
C LYS A 21 8.09 -21.42 9.86
N PHE A 22 7.95 -21.88 8.61
CA PHE A 22 7.69 -23.27 8.27
C PHE A 22 8.85 -23.95 7.55
N ASP A 23 9.88 -23.20 7.17
CA ASP A 23 11.11 -23.71 6.54
C ASP A 23 12.33 -23.45 7.44
N GLN A 24 13.48 -24.01 7.06
CA GLN A 24 14.77 -23.77 7.71
C GLN A 24 15.55 -22.63 7.04
N ARG A 25 14.88 -21.76 6.27
CA ARG A 25 15.56 -20.69 5.53
C ARG A 25 16.13 -19.63 6.47
N GLN A 26 17.37 -19.23 6.18
CA GLN A 26 18.13 -18.23 6.94
C GLN A 26 18.51 -17.04 6.08
N ASP A 27 17.75 -16.77 5.03
CA ASP A 27 17.94 -15.63 4.15
C ASP A 27 16.60 -15.05 3.71
N THR A 28 16.54 -13.72 3.63
CA THR A 28 15.38 -12.97 3.14
C THR A 28 15.83 -11.63 2.57
N SER A 29 14.94 -10.97 1.84
CA SER A 29 15.16 -9.65 1.30
C SER A 29 14.00 -8.71 1.62
N VAL A 30 14.30 -7.44 1.87
CA VAL A 30 13.33 -6.38 2.17
C VAL A 30 13.74 -5.09 1.48
N TYR A 31 12.84 -4.11 1.41
CA TYR A 31 13.14 -2.76 0.94
C TYR A 31 13.37 -1.80 2.11
N ASN A 32 14.28 -0.84 1.95
CA ASN A 32 14.51 0.25 2.93
C ASN A 32 13.45 1.37 2.87
N ASN A 33 12.16 1.02 2.84
CA ASN A 33 11.07 1.98 2.64
C ASN A 33 10.55 2.63 3.94
N GLY A 34 11.07 2.25 5.11
CA GLY A 34 10.65 2.81 6.40
C GLY A 34 9.39 2.19 7.03
N VAL A 35 8.74 1.23 6.35
CA VAL A 35 7.49 0.59 6.81
C VAL A 35 7.59 -0.93 6.77
N MET A 36 8.21 -1.48 5.73
CA MET A 36 8.35 -2.91 5.52
C MET A 36 9.00 -3.55 6.74
N GLN A 37 8.44 -4.67 7.19
CA GLN A 37 9.05 -5.44 8.25
C GLN A 37 9.77 -6.65 7.67
N VAL A 38 10.84 -7.04 8.35
CA VAL A 38 11.42 -8.38 8.23
C VAL A 38 10.66 -9.27 9.21
N SER A 39 10.10 -10.38 8.73
CA SER A 39 9.56 -11.42 9.60
C SER A 39 10.67 -12.38 10.03
N VAL A 40 10.79 -12.60 11.33
CA VAL A 40 11.83 -13.45 11.93
C VAL A 40 11.18 -14.46 12.86
N PHE A 41 11.61 -15.71 12.80
CA PHE A 41 11.11 -16.79 13.64
C PHE A 41 12.23 -17.36 14.48
N VAL A 42 12.20 -17.06 15.78
CA VAL A 42 13.11 -17.65 16.76
C VAL A 42 12.57 -19.02 17.13
N SER A 43 13.38 -20.05 17.02
CA SER A 43 12.99 -21.41 17.40
C SER A 43 13.51 -21.80 18.77
N VAL A 44 12.64 -22.37 19.58
CA VAL A 44 12.98 -22.89 20.90
C VAL A 44 12.42 -24.30 21.10
N ASN A 45 13.11 -25.11 21.89
CA ASN A 45 12.55 -26.32 22.49
C ASN A 45 12.21 -26.05 23.95
N TYR A 46 11.13 -26.63 24.44
CA TYR A 46 10.76 -26.53 25.85
C TYR A 46 10.47 -27.91 26.44
N ASN A 47 11.11 -28.22 27.57
CA ASN A 47 11.00 -29.53 28.24
C ASN A 47 10.13 -29.49 29.52
N GLY A 48 9.45 -28.38 29.79
CA GLY A 48 8.54 -28.24 30.93
C GLY A 48 7.06 -28.46 30.57
N GLU A 49 6.16 -28.05 31.45
CA GLU A 49 4.70 -28.26 31.30
C GLU A 49 3.94 -27.04 30.74
N ALA A 50 4.60 -25.89 30.62
CA ALA A 50 4.01 -24.67 30.04
C ALA A 50 3.57 -24.88 28.58
N SER A 51 2.49 -24.19 28.21
CA SER A 51 1.91 -24.25 26.87
C SER A 51 2.64 -23.33 25.87
N GLU A 52 2.46 -23.57 24.57
CA GLU A 52 2.99 -22.68 23.50
C GLU A 52 2.51 -21.23 23.68
N ASP A 53 1.27 -21.03 24.11
CA ASP A 53 0.66 -19.71 24.35
C ASP A 53 1.35 -18.94 25.50
N GLU A 54 2.07 -19.65 26.38
CA GLU A 54 2.86 -19.07 27.46
C GLU A 54 4.30 -18.87 27.01
N ILE A 55 4.87 -19.85 26.31
CA ILE A 55 6.25 -19.84 25.82
C ILE A 55 6.49 -18.72 24.80
N ILE A 56 5.55 -18.51 23.86
CA ILE A 56 5.68 -17.49 22.80
C ILE A 56 5.86 -16.08 23.40
N PRO A 57 4.96 -15.57 24.26
CA PRO A 57 5.13 -14.27 24.91
C PRO A 57 6.44 -14.16 25.69
N TYR A 58 6.80 -15.20 26.45
CA TYR A 58 8.05 -15.19 27.21
C TYR A 58 9.28 -15.03 26.32
N VAL A 59 9.36 -15.79 25.22
CA VAL A 59 10.48 -15.66 24.28
C VAL A 59 10.44 -14.29 23.61
N GLN A 60 9.28 -13.78 23.21
CA GLN A 60 9.15 -12.46 22.61
C GLN A 60 9.68 -11.35 23.53
N ASP A 61 9.40 -11.44 24.83
CA ASP A 61 9.82 -10.43 25.82
C ASP A 61 11.32 -10.52 26.18
N ASN A 62 11.92 -11.72 26.11
CA ASN A 62 13.27 -11.96 26.65
C ASN A 62 14.34 -12.19 25.57
N VAL A 63 13.96 -12.49 24.33
CA VAL A 63 14.94 -12.72 23.26
C VAL A 63 15.52 -11.40 22.74
N VAL A 64 16.83 -11.39 22.58
CA VAL A 64 17.60 -10.31 21.97
C VAL A 64 18.07 -10.76 20.60
N ILE A 65 17.78 -9.97 19.57
CA ILE A 65 18.34 -10.16 18.22
C ILE A 65 19.45 -9.13 18.05
N TYR A 66 20.63 -9.58 17.62
CA TYR A 66 21.78 -8.71 17.43
C TYR A 66 22.45 -8.98 16.09
N SER A 67 22.99 -7.92 15.50
CA SER A 67 23.74 -7.99 14.26
C SER A 67 25.20 -8.39 14.50
N LEU A 68 25.71 -9.21 13.60
CA LEU A 68 27.11 -9.62 13.49
C LEU A 68 27.93 -8.66 12.65
N ASN A 69 27.29 -7.67 12.02
CA ASN A 69 27.98 -6.66 11.26
C ASN A 69 28.64 -5.67 12.23
N TYR A 70 29.96 -5.75 12.34
CA TYR A 70 30.73 -4.75 13.07
C TYR A 70 30.50 -3.36 12.46
N GLU A 71 30.25 -2.35 13.31
CA GLU A 71 29.96 -0.95 12.94
C GLU A 71 28.58 -0.67 12.33
N GLU A 72 27.65 -1.63 12.32
CA GLU A 72 26.27 -1.35 11.92
C GLU A 72 25.60 -0.39 12.92
N ASN A 73 25.37 0.84 12.49
CA ASN A 73 24.63 1.86 13.25
C ASN A 73 23.20 2.01 12.71
N VAL A 74 22.52 0.88 12.50
CA VAL A 74 21.13 0.83 12.05
C VAL A 74 20.26 0.40 13.23
N GLN A 75 19.28 1.22 13.58
CA GLN A 75 18.36 0.95 14.69
C GLN A 75 17.06 0.38 14.14
N TRP A 76 16.84 -0.90 14.40
CA TRP A 76 15.65 -1.63 13.96
C TRP A 76 14.57 -1.61 15.03
N GLU A 77 13.34 -1.27 14.67
CA GLU A 77 12.22 -1.28 15.60
C GLU A 77 11.64 -2.70 15.70
N LYS A 78 11.79 -3.34 16.86
CA LYS A 78 11.23 -4.66 17.16
C LYS A 78 9.74 -4.53 17.48
N SER A 79 8.92 -5.39 16.87
CA SER A 79 7.50 -5.56 17.13
C SER A 79 7.17 -7.05 17.29
N THR A 80 6.14 -7.35 18.08
CA THR A 80 5.55 -8.70 18.17
C THR A 80 4.32 -8.85 17.27
N THR A 81 3.92 -7.77 16.60
CA THR A 81 2.74 -7.70 15.72
C THR A 81 3.11 -7.25 14.31
N ASP A 82 2.51 -7.93 13.34
CA ASP A 82 2.45 -7.57 11.93
C ASP A 82 1.79 -6.18 11.75
N ASN A 83 2.36 -5.33 10.89
CA ASN A 83 1.82 -4.00 10.54
C ASN A 83 0.77 -4.00 9.40
N GLY A 84 0.40 -5.16 8.87
CA GLY A 84 -0.61 -5.39 7.84
C GLY A 84 -0.13 -5.26 6.41
N PHE A 85 1.16 -4.98 6.18
CA PHE A 85 1.77 -4.99 4.85
C PHE A 85 2.40 -6.35 4.55
N HIS A 86 2.72 -6.58 3.28
CA HIS A 86 3.55 -7.72 2.94
C HIS A 86 4.93 -7.55 3.57
N HIS A 87 5.36 -8.57 4.30
CA HIS A 87 6.73 -8.69 4.81
C HIS A 87 7.56 -9.44 3.79
N ASP A 88 8.83 -9.08 3.70
CA ASP A 88 9.82 -9.78 2.89
C ASP A 88 9.47 -9.93 1.38
N ILE A 89 10.27 -9.36 0.48
CA ILE A 89 9.94 -9.32 -0.96
C ILE A 89 9.88 -10.71 -1.60
N ASP A 90 10.62 -11.66 -1.03
CA ASP A 90 10.69 -13.05 -1.48
C ASP A 90 9.50 -13.90 -0.96
N TYR A 91 8.72 -13.36 0.00
CA TYR A 91 7.65 -14.06 0.71
C TYR A 91 6.31 -13.33 0.79
N ALA A 92 6.25 -12.15 0.20
CA ALA A 92 5.07 -11.31 0.06
C ALA A 92 3.83 -12.01 -0.52
N ALA A 93 3.98 -13.20 -1.07
CA ALA A 93 2.90 -14.00 -1.61
C ALA A 93 2.42 -15.12 -0.67
N ASN A 94 2.81 -15.13 0.61
CA ASN A 94 2.52 -16.25 1.52
C ASN A 94 1.02 -16.38 1.83
N LYS A 95 0.35 -17.09 0.90
CA LYS A 95 -0.87 -17.85 1.09
C LYS A 95 -0.78 -18.56 2.44
N ASN A 96 -1.86 -18.43 3.22
CA ASN A 96 -2.12 -19.21 4.43
C ASN A 96 -1.64 -20.66 4.26
N ALA A 97 -0.48 -20.98 4.83
CA ALA A 97 -0.01 -22.35 4.89
C ALA A 97 -0.66 -23.05 6.08
N SER A 98 -1.26 -24.20 5.81
CA SER A 98 -1.87 -25.08 6.80
C SER A 98 -0.86 -25.46 7.88
N VAL A 99 -1.26 -25.26 9.14
CA VAL A 99 -0.52 -25.63 10.35
C VAL A 99 -0.30 -27.14 10.39
N PRO A 100 0.95 -27.65 10.39
CA PRO A 100 1.22 -29.02 10.82
C PRO A 100 0.93 -29.13 12.33
N SER A 101 0.31 -30.22 12.75
CA SER A 101 -0.02 -30.46 14.16
C SER A 101 1.22 -30.62 15.05
N LYS A 102 1.29 -29.80 16.11
CA LYS A 102 2.02 -29.93 17.38
C LYS A 102 3.21 -30.91 17.44
N SER A 103 4.39 -30.34 17.70
CA SER A 103 5.39 -30.91 18.59
C SER A 103 5.83 -29.81 19.56
N VAL A 104 5.94 -30.13 20.85
CA VAL A 104 6.49 -29.21 21.87
C VAL A 104 8.01 -28.97 21.66
N SER A 105 8.60 -29.66 20.68
CA SER A 105 9.88 -29.32 20.07
C SER A 105 9.70 -28.43 18.84
N ASP A 106 10.57 -27.44 18.67
CA ASP A 106 10.66 -26.49 17.56
C ASP A 106 9.56 -25.41 17.53
N ILE A 107 9.25 -24.83 18.70
CA ILE A 107 8.29 -23.74 18.86
C ILE A 107 8.84 -22.49 18.16
N ARG A 108 8.20 -22.12 17.06
CA ARG A 108 8.56 -20.98 16.21
C ARG A 108 7.87 -19.70 16.70
N VAL A 109 8.65 -18.83 17.33
CA VAL A 109 8.22 -17.57 17.92
C VAL A 109 8.40 -16.42 16.92
N PRO A 110 7.31 -15.79 16.45
CA PRO A 110 7.38 -14.71 15.48
C PRO A 110 7.84 -13.40 16.12
N LEU A 111 8.68 -12.67 15.39
CA LEU A 111 9.12 -11.30 15.64
C LEU A 111 9.11 -10.53 14.32
N TYR A 112 8.87 -9.24 14.40
CA TYR A 112 8.88 -8.35 13.25
C TYR A 112 9.86 -7.21 13.52
N PHE A 113 10.63 -6.83 12.51
CA PHE A 113 11.58 -5.72 12.61
C PHE A 113 11.34 -4.73 11.48
N THR A 114 10.89 -3.52 11.81
CA THR A 114 10.66 -2.47 10.82
C THR A 114 12.00 -2.00 10.25
N VAL A 115 12.13 -2.02 8.93
CA VAL A 115 13.33 -1.59 8.21
C VAL A 115 13.42 -0.07 8.26
N PRO A 116 14.52 0.53 8.78
CA PRO A 116 14.69 1.97 8.77
C PRO A 116 14.74 2.55 7.36
N GLY A 117 14.00 3.64 7.15
CA GLY A 117 13.93 4.32 5.85
C GLY A 117 15.27 4.94 5.45
N GLY A 118 15.75 4.61 4.25
CA GLY A 118 16.88 5.30 3.60
C GLY A 118 18.28 5.08 4.19
N THR A 119 18.44 4.35 5.31
CA THR A 119 19.74 4.20 6.00
C THR A 119 20.22 2.76 6.17
N ALA A 120 19.35 1.78 5.95
CA ALA A 120 19.61 0.38 6.26
C ALA A 120 20.09 -0.48 5.07
N GLU A 121 20.62 0.08 3.98
CA GLU A 121 20.98 -0.72 2.79
C GLU A 121 22.10 -1.75 3.04
N GLY A 122 22.03 -2.90 2.36
CA GLY A 122 23.08 -3.92 2.38
C GLY A 122 22.65 -5.23 3.03
N LYS A 123 23.63 -6.06 3.40
CA LYS A 123 23.40 -7.36 4.04
C LYS A 123 23.57 -7.23 5.55
N HIS A 124 22.59 -7.69 6.31
CA HIS A 124 22.57 -7.69 7.77
C HIS A 124 22.54 -9.13 8.26
N ARG A 125 23.48 -9.52 9.12
CA ARG A 125 23.61 -10.91 9.60
C ARG A 125 23.22 -10.95 11.06
N TRP A 126 22.11 -11.59 11.38
CA TRP A 126 21.52 -11.62 12.72
C TRP A 126 21.65 -12.98 13.37
N ILE A 127 21.80 -12.95 14.68
CA ILE A 127 21.64 -14.11 15.55
C ILE A 127 20.76 -13.75 16.75
N ALA A 128 20.16 -14.78 17.35
CA ALA A 128 19.32 -14.63 18.54
C ALA A 128 20.11 -15.01 19.79
N LYS A 129 19.82 -14.34 20.90
CA LYS A 129 20.28 -14.68 22.25
C LYS A 129 19.10 -14.70 23.20
N LEU A 130 19.03 -15.72 24.05
CA LEU A 130 18.03 -15.89 25.09
C LEU A 130 18.71 -16.41 26.35
N GLY A 131 18.74 -15.58 27.40
CA GLY A 131 19.56 -15.84 28.58
C GLY A 131 21.04 -15.97 28.23
N ASP A 132 21.65 -17.08 28.62
CA ASP A 132 23.06 -17.41 28.36
C ASP A 132 23.27 -18.19 27.05
N THR A 133 22.19 -18.50 26.33
CA THR A 133 22.24 -19.25 25.07
C THR A 133 22.09 -18.33 23.86
N GLN A 134 22.70 -18.71 22.74
CA GLN A 134 22.64 -17.97 21.49
C GLN A 134 22.74 -18.90 20.28
N THR A 135 22.24 -18.43 19.14
CA THR A 135 22.34 -19.18 17.87
C THR A 135 23.76 -19.10 17.29
N ASN A 136 24.06 -20.02 16.36
CA ASN A 136 25.40 -20.16 15.78
C ASN A 136 25.79 -18.96 14.89
N TYR A 137 27.01 -18.44 15.09
CA TYR A 137 27.62 -17.37 14.29
C TYR A 137 27.89 -17.77 12.82
N ASP A 138 28.12 -19.06 12.57
CA ASP A 138 28.44 -19.58 11.24
C ASP A 138 27.20 -19.71 10.36
N THR A 139 26.01 -19.78 10.97
CA THR A 139 24.71 -19.92 10.29
C THR A 139 23.73 -18.84 10.75
N PRO A 140 24.03 -17.55 10.53
CA PRO A 140 23.16 -16.46 10.92
C PRO A 140 22.01 -16.29 9.94
N LEU A 141 20.92 -15.68 10.41
CA LEU A 141 19.89 -15.14 9.53
C LEU A 141 20.48 -13.97 8.74
N THR A 142 20.41 -14.00 7.42
CA THR A 142 20.90 -12.94 6.53
C THR A 142 19.74 -12.18 5.91
N ILE A 143 19.64 -10.90 6.21
CA ILE A 143 18.61 -10.00 5.66
C ILE A 143 19.29 -9.10 4.64
N THR A 144 18.86 -9.17 3.39
CA THR A 144 19.32 -8.27 2.33
C THR A 144 18.36 -7.11 2.20
N VAL A 145 18.75 -5.94 2.69
CA VAL A 145 17.98 -4.72 2.52
C VAL A 145 18.35 -4.07 1.18
N LYS A 146 17.39 -4.09 0.27
CA LYS A 146 17.47 -3.47 -1.05
C LYS A 146 16.99 -2.02 -0.97
N LYS A 147 17.57 -1.18 -1.83
CA LYS A 147 17.09 0.19 -2.02
C LYS A 147 15.68 0.16 -2.63
N PHE A 148 14.75 0.91 -2.05
CA PHE A 148 13.49 1.28 -2.68
C PHE A 148 13.71 2.57 -3.45
N ASP A 149 13.66 2.49 -4.78
CA ASP A 149 13.84 3.64 -5.66
C ASP A 149 12.76 3.69 -6.74
N VAL A 150 12.02 4.79 -6.81
CA VAL A 150 10.98 4.99 -7.80
C VAL A 150 11.24 6.25 -8.60
N SER A 151 11.09 6.14 -9.91
CA SER A 151 11.21 7.21 -10.90
C SER A 151 10.11 7.03 -11.96
N SER A 152 9.85 8.07 -12.77
CA SER A 152 8.73 8.04 -13.73
C SER A 152 8.86 6.94 -14.79
N ASP A 153 10.07 6.54 -15.14
CA ASP A 153 10.33 5.44 -16.08
C ASP A 153 9.92 4.07 -15.55
N LYS A 154 9.79 3.90 -14.22
CA LYS A 154 9.29 2.67 -13.58
C LYS A 154 7.78 2.59 -13.44
N LEU A 155 7.06 3.64 -13.85
CA LEU A 155 5.61 3.74 -13.73
C LEU A 155 4.96 3.95 -15.10
N GLU A 156 3.73 3.49 -15.23
CA GLU A 156 2.93 3.71 -16.43
C GLU A 156 1.44 3.84 -16.10
N ILE A 157 0.73 4.56 -16.97
CA ILE A 157 -0.73 4.60 -16.98
C ILE A 157 -1.20 3.86 -18.22
N VAL A 158 -1.96 2.80 -18.03
CA VAL A 158 -2.41 1.91 -19.12
C VAL A 158 -3.93 1.88 -19.21
N ASN A 159 -4.44 1.81 -20.43
CA ASN A 159 -5.88 1.60 -20.67
C ASN A 159 -6.24 0.14 -20.36
N ARG A 160 -7.46 -0.07 -19.83
CA ARG A 160 -7.99 -1.40 -19.52
C ARG A 160 -9.26 -1.71 -20.30
N GLU A 161 -10.30 -0.93 -20.05
CA GLU A 161 -11.64 -1.14 -20.62
C GLU A 161 -12.25 0.21 -21.01
N GLU A 162 -13.14 0.22 -22.00
CA GLU A 162 -13.78 1.42 -22.52
C GLU A 162 -15.30 1.24 -22.63
N VAL A 163 -16.04 2.18 -22.04
CA VAL A 163 -17.50 2.25 -22.22
C VAL A 163 -17.88 3.65 -22.64
N SER A 164 -18.27 3.78 -23.91
CA SER A 164 -18.67 5.04 -24.53
C SER A 164 -17.56 6.10 -24.40
N CYS A 165 -17.73 7.12 -23.56
CA CYS A 165 -16.76 8.19 -23.37
C CYS A 165 -15.87 7.99 -22.12
N ASN A 166 -16.02 6.86 -21.43
CA ASN A 166 -15.29 6.51 -20.21
C ASN A 166 -14.24 5.46 -20.51
N GLN A 167 -13.01 5.71 -20.08
CA GLN A 167 -11.91 4.76 -20.17
C GLN A 167 -11.43 4.42 -18.76
N LEU A 168 -11.53 3.14 -18.40
CA LEU A 168 -10.88 2.57 -17.24
C LEU A 168 -9.37 2.50 -17.47
N ARG A 169 -8.60 3.04 -16.53
CA ARG A 169 -7.14 3.10 -16.59
C ARG A 169 -6.53 2.61 -15.29
N VAL A 170 -5.27 2.16 -15.37
CA VAL A 170 -4.51 1.73 -14.20
C VAL A 170 -3.17 2.45 -14.17
N LEU A 171 -2.85 3.06 -13.03
CA LEU A 171 -1.51 3.50 -12.69
C LEU A 171 -0.79 2.38 -11.95
N LYS A 172 0.28 1.87 -12.54
CA LYS A 172 1.04 0.74 -12.01
C LYS A 172 2.54 0.89 -12.23
N TYR A 173 3.32 0.04 -11.55
CA TYR A 173 4.71 -0.19 -11.91
C TYR A 173 4.78 -0.90 -13.27
N LYS A 174 5.77 -0.56 -14.08
CA LYS A 174 6.07 -1.29 -15.32
C LYS A 174 6.59 -2.68 -14.99
N SER A 175 6.39 -3.62 -15.92
CA SER A 175 7.01 -4.94 -15.85
C SER A 175 8.51 -4.84 -15.57
N GLU A 176 9.03 -5.79 -14.79
CA GLU A 176 10.45 -5.88 -14.39
C GLU A 176 10.96 -4.78 -13.44
N SER A 177 10.18 -3.71 -13.18
CA SER A 177 10.59 -2.67 -12.22
C SER A 177 10.62 -3.20 -10.79
N TYR A 178 9.69 -4.09 -10.46
CA TYR A 178 9.56 -4.77 -9.19
C TYR A 178 8.98 -6.18 -9.39
N PRO A 179 9.10 -7.08 -8.39
CA PRO A 179 8.42 -8.38 -8.42
C PRO A 179 6.90 -8.22 -8.55
N ASP A 180 6.22 -9.21 -9.14
CA ASP A 180 4.76 -9.19 -9.34
C ASP A 180 3.97 -9.04 -8.03
N SER A 181 4.56 -9.37 -6.89
CA SER A 181 3.96 -9.18 -5.56
C SER A 181 3.91 -7.71 -5.11
N GLN A 182 4.71 -6.83 -5.74
CA GLN A 182 4.78 -5.40 -5.45
C GLN A 182 3.91 -4.60 -6.43
N LYS A 183 2.79 -4.09 -5.95
CA LYS A 183 1.85 -3.32 -6.77
C LYS A 183 1.40 -2.09 -6.03
N LEU A 184 1.20 -0.99 -6.75
CA LEU A 184 0.53 0.18 -6.21
C LEU A 184 -0.88 -0.22 -5.76
N LEU A 185 -1.19 -0.01 -4.48
CA LEU A 185 -2.41 -0.51 -3.85
C LEU A 185 -3.49 0.56 -3.78
N LYS A 186 -3.13 1.79 -3.39
CA LYS A 186 -4.09 2.88 -3.18
C LYS A 186 -3.41 4.25 -3.22
N CYS A 187 -4.19 5.28 -3.51
CA CYS A 187 -3.82 6.65 -3.14
C CYS A 187 -4.08 6.85 -1.64
N ILE A 188 -3.13 7.47 -0.93
CA ILE A 188 -3.25 7.80 0.50
C ILE A 188 -3.46 9.29 0.75
N ASP A 189 -3.20 10.13 -0.25
CA ASP A 189 -3.47 11.56 -0.25
C ASP A 189 -4.29 11.93 -1.50
N TYR A 190 -5.58 11.60 -1.46
CA TYR A 190 -6.50 11.96 -2.54
C TYR A 190 -6.66 13.47 -2.61
N LYS A 191 -6.81 13.99 -3.83
CA LYS A 191 -7.02 15.42 -4.09
C LYS A 191 -8.16 15.60 -5.07
N GLY A 192 -9.00 16.60 -4.85
CA GLY A 192 -10.12 16.94 -5.72
C GLY A 192 -11.45 16.92 -5.00
N ILE A 193 -12.50 16.58 -5.73
CA ILE A 193 -13.88 16.58 -5.24
C ILE A 193 -14.47 15.18 -5.42
N LYS A 194 -14.94 14.61 -4.31
CA LYS A 194 -15.73 13.38 -4.30
C LYS A 194 -17.17 13.72 -3.96
N PHE A 195 -18.13 13.30 -4.80
CA PHE A 195 -19.55 13.59 -4.62
C PHE A 195 -20.22 12.50 -3.77
N ILE A 196 -20.40 12.74 -2.48
CA ILE A 196 -20.93 11.77 -1.51
C ILE A 196 -22.47 11.79 -1.44
N GLY A 197 -23.08 10.65 -1.10
CA GLY A 197 -24.54 10.47 -1.09
C GLY A 197 -24.93 9.10 -1.63
N THR A 198 -25.85 9.02 -2.59
CA THR A 198 -26.23 7.75 -3.26
C THR A 198 -25.17 7.22 -4.24
N GLY A 199 -23.88 7.31 -3.88
CA GLY A 199 -22.87 6.38 -4.39
C GLY A 199 -21.63 6.95 -5.09
N GLY A 200 -21.29 8.24 -5.02
CA GLY A 200 -20.02 8.68 -5.63
C GLY A 200 -18.81 8.12 -4.88
N ASN A 201 -17.97 7.38 -5.60
CA ASN A 201 -16.89 6.55 -5.06
C ASN A 201 -15.55 6.79 -5.79
N VAL A 202 -15.42 8.00 -6.33
CA VAL A 202 -14.23 8.50 -7.00
C VAL A 202 -13.94 9.93 -6.57
N PHE A 203 -12.67 10.32 -6.63
CA PHE A 203 -12.22 11.70 -6.54
C PHE A 203 -12.00 12.27 -7.93
N VAL A 204 -12.75 13.32 -8.28
CA VAL A 204 -12.51 14.11 -9.49
C VAL A 204 -11.32 15.03 -9.24
N SER A 205 -10.16 14.67 -9.79
CA SER A 205 -8.87 15.33 -9.54
C SER A 205 -8.43 16.27 -10.66
N MET A 206 -9.07 16.17 -11.82
CA MET A 206 -8.89 17.11 -12.93
C MET A 206 -10.23 17.29 -13.64
N VAL A 207 -10.58 18.54 -13.95
CA VAL A 207 -11.69 18.87 -14.87
C VAL A 207 -11.27 20.03 -15.75
N MET A 208 -11.50 19.86 -17.05
CA MET A 208 -11.23 20.83 -18.10
C MET A 208 -9.82 21.38 -18.04
N SER A 209 -8.85 20.75 -18.70
CA SER A 209 -7.61 21.46 -19.02
C SER A 209 -7.90 22.65 -19.94
N SER A 210 -7.01 23.64 -19.97
CA SER A 210 -7.00 24.82 -20.86
C SER A 210 -7.28 24.55 -22.37
N LYS A 211 -7.33 23.28 -22.79
CA LYS A 211 -7.67 22.81 -24.12
C LYS A 211 -8.57 21.56 -24.16
N GLY A 212 -9.51 21.24 -23.26
CA GLY A 212 -10.24 19.97 -23.50
C GLY A 212 -11.37 19.54 -22.59
N HIS A 213 -12.36 18.92 -23.22
CA HIS A 213 -13.56 18.36 -22.61
C HIS A 213 -13.28 16.98 -21.99
N LYS A 214 -12.51 16.97 -20.91
CA LYS A 214 -12.05 15.77 -20.24
C LYS A 214 -12.03 15.91 -18.72
N MET A 215 -12.06 14.77 -18.06
CA MET A 215 -12.08 14.63 -16.61
C MET A 215 -11.17 13.49 -16.18
N GLY A 216 -10.39 13.72 -15.13
CA GLY A 216 -9.55 12.72 -14.49
C GLY A 216 -10.06 12.34 -13.11
N CYS A 217 -10.37 11.07 -12.91
CA CYS A 217 -10.90 10.55 -11.65
C CYS A 217 -9.99 9.46 -11.07
N PHE A 218 -9.72 9.54 -9.76
CA PHE A 218 -9.18 8.43 -8.98
C PHE A 218 -10.33 7.64 -8.37
N VAL A 219 -10.34 6.33 -8.57
CA VAL A 219 -11.34 5.45 -7.93
C VAL A 219 -10.92 5.18 -6.49
N ASP A 220 -11.85 5.25 -5.55
CA ASP A 220 -11.55 4.91 -4.16
C ASP A 220 -11.08 3.46 -4.04
N HIS A 221 -10.06 3.25 -3.22
CA HIS A 221 -9.57 1.92 -2.90
C HIS A 221 -10.71 1.02 -2.40
N ARG A 222 -10.75 -0.22 -2.93
CA ARG A 222 -11.77 -1.26 -2.68
C ARG A 222 -13.10 -1.09 -3.39
N VAL A 223 -13.30 -0.07 -4.21
CA VAL A 223 -14.44 -0.01 -5.13
C VAL A 223 -14.22 -1.03 -6.23
N LYS A 224 -15.06 -2.07 -6.27
CA LYS A 224 -14.95 -3.20 -7.21
C LYS A 224 -16.06 -3.26 -8.25
N SER A 225 -17.03 -2.37 -8.16
CA SER A 225 -18.20 -2.32 -9.04
C SER A 225 -18.86 -0.94 -8.95
N ASN A 226 -19.73 -0.63 -9.92
CA ASN A 226 -20.56 0.57 -9.92
C ASN A 226 -19.73 1.85 -9.69
N ILE A 227 -18.70 2.06 -10.51
CA ILE A 227 -17.93 3.31 -10.43
C ILE A 227 -18.86 4.46 -10.78
N LYS A 228 -19.06 5.39 -9.84
CA LYS A 228 -19.96 6.52 -10.00
C LYS A 228 -19.21 7.80 -9.71
N ILE A 229 -19.18 8.67 -10.71
CA ILE A 229 -18.46 9.94 -10.63
C ILE A 229 -19.29 11.00 -9.90
N ALA A 230 -20.44 11.34 -10.49
CA ALA A 230 -21.45 12.22 -9.90
C ALA A 230 -22.79 11.95 -10.60
N LYS A 231 -23.85 12.61 -10.15
CA LYS A 231 -25.10 12.69 -10.94
C LYS A 231 -25.00 13.87 -11.91
N SER A 232 -25.06 13.60 -13.20
CA SER A 232 -24.91 14.63 -14.24
C SER A 232 -25.98 15.71 -14.13
N GLY A 233 -25.61 16.98 -14.38
CA GLY A 233 -26.48 18.16 -14.35
C GLY A 233 -27.01 18.56 -12.96
N ARG A 234 -26.71 17.77 -11.90
CA ARG A 234 -27.18 18.05 -10.55
C ARG A 234 -26.24 18.99 -9.81
N LEU A 235 -26.79 20.02 -9.18
CA LEU A 235 -26.11 20.80 -8.15
C LEU A 235 -26.03 20.00 -6.85
N HIS A 236 -24.82 19.79 -6.36
CA HIS A 236 -24.54 19.06 -5.12
C HIS A 236 -24.25 20.06 -4.00
N ALA A 237 -24.92 19.85 -2.88
CA ALA A 237 -24.75 20.66 -1.67
C ALA A 237 -23.41 20.33 -0.97
N PRO A 238 -22.90 21.18 -0.06
CA PRO A 238 -21.64 20.92 0.65
C PRO A 238 -21.59 19.58 1.38
N GLU A 239 -22.71 19.17 1.98
CA GLU A 239 -22.88 17.88 2.66
C GLU A 239 -22.89 16.67 1.72
N GLU A 240 -23.03 16.91 0.41
CA GLU A 240 -22.97 15.90 -0.65
C GLU A 240 -21.59 15.87 -1.32
N MET A 241 -20.57 16.50 -0.72
CA MET A 241 -19.22 16.54 -1.29
C MET A 241 -18.12 16.45 -0.22
N ILE A 242 -17.04 15.78 -0.59
CA ILE A 242 -15.75 15.84 0.12
C ILE A 242 -14.78 16.56 -0.80
N LYS A 243 -14.26 17.70 -0.35
CA LYS A 243 -13.25 18.49 -1.05
C LYS A 243 -11.91 18.34 -0.33
N GLN A 244 -10.88 17.90 -1.05
CA GLN A 244 -9.55 17.66 -0.48
C GLN A 244 -8.48 18.36 -1.31
N ASN A 245 -7.64 19.16 -0.65
CA ASN A 245 -6.48 19.80 -1.26
C ASN A 245 -6.80 20.54 -2.56
N ILE A 246 -7.97 21.19 -2.60
CA ILE A 246 -8.46 21.93 -3.75
C ILE A 246 -9.07 23.26 -3.30
N GLU A 247 -8.60 24.35 -3.90
CA GLU A 247 -9.01 25.72 -3.53
C GLU A 247 -9.95 26.31 -4.57
N GLY A 248 -10.74 27.31 -4.16
CA GLY A 248 -11.51 28.14 -5.10
C GLY A 248 -12.66 27.42 -5.81
N THR A 249 -13.10 26.24 -5.38
CA THR A 249 -14.19 25.47 -6.03
C THR A 249 -15.59 25.83 -5.56
N GLY A 250 -15.76 26.93 -4.82
CA GLY A 250 -17.05 27.36 -4.29
C GLY A 250 -17.58 26.50 -3.14
N THR A 251 -18.82 26.74 -2.76
CA THR A 251 -19.53 26.01 -1.69
C THR A 251 -20.23 24.77 -2.26
N MET A 252 -20.89 24.93 -3.42
CA MET A 252 -21.61 23.88 -4.16
C MET A 252 -20.99 23.66 -5.53
N ASN A 253 -21.17 22.46 -6.10
CA ASN A 253 -20.68 22.13 -7.43
C ASN A 253 -21.68 21.28 -8.22
N TRP A 254 -21.62 21.40 -9.54
CA TRP A 254 -22.27 20.47 -10.46
C TRP A 254 -21.27 20.03 -11.51
N ILE A 255 -21.46 18.81 -12.02
CA ILE A 255 -20.77 18.30 -13.19
C ILE A 255 -21.85 18.03 -14.23
N ASP A 256 -21.59 18.45 -15.46
CA ASP A 256 -22.43 18.13 -16.60
C ASP A 256 -21.61 17.34 -17.62
N CYS A 257 -22.17 16.21 -18.05
CA CYS A 257 -21.67 15.40 -19.14
C CYS A 257 -22.72 14.37 -19.56
N ASP A 258 -22.95 14.22 -20.86
CA ASP A 258 -23.99 13.35 -21.44
C ASP A 258 -23.75 11.86 -21.17
N CYS A 259 -22.53 11.49 -20.83
CA CYS A 259 -22.08 10.10 -20.67
C CYS A 259 -21.36 9.87 -19.33
N LEU A 260 -21.55 10.77 -18.35
CA LEU A 260 -20.94 10.63 -17.02
C LEU A 260 -21.37 9.35 -16.30
N GLU A 261 -22.61 8.94 -16.51
CA GLU A 261 -23.19 7.76 -15.85
C GLU A 261 -22.76 6.44 -16.49
N ASN A 262 -22.18 6.46 -17.69
CA ASN A 262 -21.73 5.24 -18.39
C ASN A 262 -20.55 4.56 -17.65
N SER A 263 -19.91 5.22 -16.68
CA SER A 263 -18.97 4.55 -15.77
C SER A 263 -19.62 3.45 -14.91
N LEU A 264 -20.96 3.47 -14.76
CA LEU A 264 -21.71 2.43 -14.07
C LEU A 264 -21.80 1.12 -14.88
N ASP A 265 -21.61 1.20 -16.20
CA ASP A 265 -21.69 0.05 -17.11
C ASP A 265 -20.37 -0.73 -17.19
N LEU A 266 -19.30 -0.25 -16.53
CA LEU A 266 -18.06 -1.00 -16.38
C LEU A 266 -18.30 -2.28 -15.58
N GLU A 267 -17.91 -3.44 -16.14
CA GLU A 267 -18.12 -4.71 -15.47
C GLU A 267 -17.27 -4.82 -14.20
N SER A 268 -17.82 -5.49 -13.19
CA SER A 268 -17.10 -5.69 -11.92
C SER A 268 -15.81 -6.51 -12.13
N SER A 269 -15.82 -7.44 -13.09
CA SER A 269 -14.65 -8.22 -13.51
C SER A 269 -13.50 -7.34 -13.97
N ASP A 270 -13.78 -6.33 -14.80
CA ASP A 270 -12.74 -5.45 -15.34
C ASP A 270 -12.17 -4.53 -14.27
N ILE A 271 -13.04 -4.05 -13.36
CA ILE A 271 -12.64 -3.22 -12.23
C ILE A 271 -11.77 -4.03 -11.26
N GLU A 272 -12.14 -5.27 -10.96
CA GLU A 272 -11.33 -6.15 -10.11
C GLU A 272 -9.98 -6.48 -10.74
N GLN A 273 -9.93 -6.79 -12.04
CA GLN A 273 -8.68 -7.01 -12.76
C GLN A 273 -7.80 -5.75 -12.73
N ALA A 274 -8.38 -4.56 -12.92
CA ALA A 274 -7.66 -3.30 -12.86
C ALA A 274 -7.04 -3.06 -11.47
N TRP A 275 -7.78 -3.29 -10.39
CA TRP A 275 -7.26 -3.19 -9.02
C TRP A 275 -6.20 -4.24 -8.69
N ASN A 276 -6.28 -5.42 -9.30
CA ASN A 276 -5.25 -6.45 -9.16
C ASN A 276 -3.92 -6.06 -9.83
N GLU A 277 -3.90 -5.02 -10.66
CA GLU A 277 -2.70 -4.53 -11.34
C GLU A 277 -2.10 -3.26 -10.73
N GLY A 278 -2.94 -2.36 -10.21
CA GLY A 278 -2.48 -1.09 -9.68
C GLY A 278 -3.62 -0.20 -9.20
N VAL A 279 -3.34 1.10 -9.07
CA VAL A 279 -4.33 2.10 -8.68
C VAL A 279 -5.24 2.43 -9.85
N VAL A 280 -6.55 2.30 -9.64
CA VAL A 280 -7.56 2.47 -10.69
C VAL A 280 -7.92 3.95 -10.88
N LEU A 281 -7.99 4.34 -12.15
CA LEU A 281 -8.38 5.67 -12.60
C LEU A 281 -9.51 5.55 -13.64
N VAL A 282 -10.34 6.59 -13.77
CA VAL A 282 -11.31 6.72 -14.85
C VAL A 282 -11.10 8.04 -15.57
N LYS A 283 -10.90 7.95 -16.89
CA LYS A 283 -10.90 9.10 -17.79
C LYS A 283 -12.30 9.24 -18.38
N VAL A 284 -12.86 10.45 -18.33
CA VAL A 284 -14.04 10.82 -19.12
C VAL A 284 -13.61 11.78 -20.20
N HIS A 285 -14.05 11.60 -21.44
CA HIS A 285 -13.77 12.54 -22.53
C HIS A 285 -14.98 12.72 -23.46
N HIS A 286 -15.63 13.88 -23.39
CA HIS A 286 -16.81 14.18 -24.19
C HIS A 286 -17.04 15.68 -24.25
N GLU A 287 -17.52 16.23 -25.37
CA GLU A 287 -17.71 17.69 -25.57
C GLU A 287 -18.58 18.38 -24.51
N SER A 288 -19.49 17.64 -23.88
CA SER A 288 -20.34 18.17 -22.81
C SER A 288 -19.64 18.29 -21.46
N VAL A 289 -18.44 17.70 -21.28
CA VAL A 289 -17.75 17.69 -19.97
C VAL A 289 -17.51 19.11 -19.50
N MET A 290 -18.18 19.48 -18.42
CA MET A 290 -17.93 20.72 -17.70
C MET A 290 -18.20 20.54 -16.20
N MET A 291 -17.54 21.37 -15.41
CA MET A 291 -17.84 21.52 -13.99
C MET A 291 -18.07 22.98 -13.66
N GLY A 292 -18.99 23.22 -12.73
CA GLY A 292 -19.24 24.54 -12.21
C GLY A 292 -19.28 24.60 -10.69
N LYS A 293 -19.23 25.83 -10.17
CA LYS A 293 -19.30 26.17 -8.76
C LYS A 293 -20.30 27.28 -8.46
N GLN A 294 -20.83 27.26 -7.24
CA GLN A 294 -21.64 28.33 -6.66
C GLN A 294 -21.20 28.58 -5.21
N TYR A 295 -21.22 29.84 -4.78
CA TYR A 295 -20.92 30.22 -3.39
C TYR A 295 -22.18 30.30 -2.50
N SER A 296 -23.36 30.36 -3.10
CA SER A 296 -24.67 30.40 -2.45
C SER A 296 -25.75 29.79 -3.35
N TYR A 297 -26.88 29.35 -2.78
CA TYR A 297 -27.97 28.67 -3.51
C TYR A 297 -28.58 29.53 -4.61
N ASP A 298 -28.64 30.84 -4.40
CA ASP A 298 -29.14 31.82 -5.36
C ASP A 298 -28.02 32.44 -6.22
N GLY A 299 -26.80 31.92 -6.10
CA GLY A 299 -25.61 32.46 -6.74
C GLY A 299 -25.51 32.12 -8.23
N TYR A 300 -24.91 33.02 -9.01
CA TYR A 300 -24.60 32.73 -10.41
C TYR A 300 -23.55 31.61 -10.49
N GLY A 301 -23.84 30.60 -11.30
CA GLY A 301 -22.93 29.49 -11.54
C GLY A 301 -21.71 29.91 -12.36
N GLN A 302 -20.51 29.63 -11.85
CA GLN A 302 -19.26 29.87 -12.57
C GLN A 302 -18.62 28.54 -13.00
N LYS A 303 -18.09 28.47 -14.22
CA LYS A 303 -17.28 27.31 -14.65
C LYS A 303 -16.01 27.19 -13.82
N VAL A 304 -15.57 25.96 -13.59
CA VAL A 304 -14.32 25.64 -12.89
C VAL A 304 -13.45 24.77 -13.78
N ASP A 305 -12.18 25.12 -13.80
CA ASP A 305 -11.07 24.40 -14.42
C ASP A 305 -10.04 24.19 -13.30
N TYR A 306 -9.57 22.95 -13.14
CA TYR A 306 -8.45 22.63 -12.26
C TYR A 306 -7.75 21.34 -12.65
N GLU A 307 -6.46 21.29 -12.32
CA GLU A 307 -5.59 20.13 -12.52
C GLU A 307 -4.76 19.89 -11.25
N LEU A 308 -5.01 18.77 -10.57
CA LEU A 308 -4.21 18.35 -9.42
C LEU A 308 -3.20 17.32 -9.91
N ASN A 309 -1.92 17.60 -9.71
CA ASN A 309 -0.87 16.80 -10.37
C ASN A 309 -0.13 15.87 -9.40
N ASN A 310 0.03 16.28 -8.14
CA ASN A 310 0.84 15.52 -7.17
C ASN A 310 -0.03 14.64 -6.29
N PHE A 311 0.22 13.33 -6.24
CA PHE A 311 -0.50 12.37 -5.40
C PHE A 311 0.50 11.49 -4.65
N VAL A 312 0.13 11.01 -3.47
CA VAL A 312 0.92 10.02 -2.75
C VAL A 312 0.20 8.68 -2.80
N LEU A 313 0.88 7.67 -3.33
CA LEU A 313 0.41 6.31 -3.46
C LEU A 313 1.16 5.40 -2.50
N GLU A 314 0.52 4.32 -2.06
CA GLU A 314 1.10 3.28 -1.23
C GLU A 314 1.03 1.94 -1.97
N ASP A 315 2.10 1.15 -1.92
CA ASP A 315 2.15 -0.20 -2.50
C ASP A 315 1.87 -1.32 -1.47
N THR A 316 1.83 -2.56 -1.94
CA THR A 316 1.57 -3.75 -1.12
C THR A 316 2.59 -3.99 0.00
N PHE A 317 3.78 -3.39 -0.08
CA PHE A 317 4.83 -3.46 0.93
C PHE A 317 4.90 -2.21 1.82
N GLY A 318 3.91 -1.32 1.72
CA GLY A 318 3.87 -0.05 2.44
C GLY A 318 4.81 1.01 1.87
N GLY A 319 5.44 0.76 0.71
CA GLY A 319 6.26 1.73 0.02
C GLY A 319 5.41 2.90 -0.45
N ARG A 320 5.81 4.13 -0.10
CA ARG A 320 5.08 5.34 -0.49
C ARG A 320 5.79 6.07 -1.63
N VAL A 321 5.01 6.44 -2.64
CA VAL A 321 5.49 7.08 -3.85
C VAL A 321 4.69 8.35 -4.10
N GLU A 322 5.38 9.49 -4.15
CA GLU A 322 4.78 10.71 -4.69
C GLU A 322 4.87 10.67 -6.21
N VAL A 323 3.74 10.76 -6.89
CA VAL A 323 3.64 10.79 -8.35
C VAL A 323 3.13 12.15 -8.81
N ASN A 324 3.73 12.69 -9.86
CA ASN A 324 3.23 13.84 -10.60
C ASN A 324 2.62 13.34 -11.91
N ILE A 325 1.33 13.53 -12.10
CA ILE A 325 0.61 13.16 -13.32
C ILE A 325 0.52 14.38 -14.23
N ASP A 326 0.89 14.18 -15.49
CA ASP A 326 0.58 15.08 -16.58
C ASP A 326 -0.70 14.56 -17.28
N TRP A 327 -1.78 15.32 -17.13
CA TRP A 327 -3.11 14.98 -17.66
C TRP A 327 -3.29 15.34 -19.15
N ASP A 328 -2.29 16.01 -19.73
CA ASP A 328 -2.38 16.75 -20.99
C ASP A 328 -1.37 16.31 -22.03
N VAL A 329 -0.78 15.12 -21.85
CA VAL A 329 0.17 14.58 -22.81
C VAL A 329 -0.50 14.38 -24.17
N SER A 330 0.19 14.80 -25.23
CA SER A 330 -0.07 14.55 -26.66
C SER A 330 -1.26 15.23 -27.36
N ASP A 331 -2.43 15.45 -26.74
CA ASP A 331 -3.58 15.98 -27.49
C ASP A 331 -4.76 16.59 -26.67
N TRP A 332 -5.78 17.04 -27.42
CA TRP A 332 -7.04 17.65 -26.96
C TRP A 332 -7.85 16.71 -26.04
N TRP A 333 -7.77 15.40 -26.28
CA TRP A 333 -8.47 14.39 -25.49
C TRP A 333 -7.66 13.90 -24.29
N GLY A 334 -6.36 14.21 -24.25
CA GLY A 334 -5.40 13.90 -23.20
C GLY A 334 -5.01 12.43 -23.14
N ASN A 335 -3.75 12.11 -23.43
CA ASN A 335 -3.10 10.98 -22.80
C ASN A 335 -2.58 11.40 -21.43
N TRP A 336 -2.57 10.48 -20.49
CA TRP A 336 -2.06 10.75 -19.15
C TRP A 336 -0.74 10.03 -19.00
N ALA A 337 0.25 10.69 -18.42
CA ALA A 337 1.53 10.08 -18.14
C ALA A 337 2.03 10.49 -16.77
N VAL A 338 2.92 9.67 -16.22
CA VAL A 338 3.68 10.05 -15.03
C VAL A 338 4.83 10.96 -15.46
N ARG A 339 4.77 12.23 -15.09
CA ARG A 339 5.81 13.22 -15.38
C ARG A 339 7.04 13.02 -14.50
N SER A 340 6.82 12.79 -13.21
CA SER A 340 7.88 12.50 -12.24
C SER A 340 7.35 11.61 -11.13
N ALA A 341 8.24 10.85 -10.50
CA ALA A 341 7.93 10.11 -9.29
C ALA A 341 9.14 10.10 -8.36
N LYS A 342 8.89 10.03 -7.05
CA LYS A 342 9.92 9.89 -6.03
C LYS A 342 9.40 9.10 -4.84
N VAL A 343 10.30 8.43 -4.13
CA VAL A 343 10.00 7.81 -2.85
C VAL A 343 9.76 8.89 -1.80
N VAL A 344 8.76 8.68 -0.94
CA VAL A 344 8.55 9.46 0.26
C VAL A 344 8.55 8.52 1.47
N TYR A 345 9.25 8.92 2.52
CA TYR A 345 9.28 8.13 3.75
C TYR A 345 8.14 8.56 4.68
N PRO A 346 7.58 7.65 5.49
CA PRO A 346 6.50 7.93 6.43
C PRO A 346 6.76 9.01 7.46
#